data_AF-A0A2U1JC48-F1
#
_entry.id   AF-A0A2U1JC48-F1
#
_cell.length_a   1.000
_cell.length_b   1.000
_cell.length_c   1.000
_cell.angle_alpha   90.00
_cell.angle_beta   90.00
_cell.angle_gamma   90.00
#
_symmetry.space_group_name_H-M   'P 1'
#
loop_
_entity.id
_entity.type
_entity.pdbx_description
1 polymer ?
#
loop_
_entity_poly.entity_id
_entity_poly.type
_entity_poly.pdbx_seq_one_letter_code
_entity_poly.pdbx_strand_id
1 'polypeptide(L)'
;MKLLTLSFYALLQSTAFAALNPLVIKGSKFFDSKTGNQFYFKGVDYQPRTGVTTKTKDPLADTVGCKRDAALFTDLGINSVRVYETDYTLNHDTCMKAFEDAGVYVLIDIPTPFYSINRDTPSWDTDLLQQFKLKVNAFSGYNNLAGFIIGNEVTNSKSNTPASAFVKASIRDIKTYIKSQKLSIPVGYVDNDDEAIRLSLISYFNCGDDPNARADFYGVNTYRWCGPNATFTSSGYDDMISPFANYSIPVIITEFGCNTVQPRTFKEIESILGPDMENISSGGLVYEFSQEDNNYGLVKVSYGSSDVQKLSDYTTLKGVLSSVSPSGVKMSSYNPSNKVSECPAISDNWKVSTALPPAPSADVCSCMMGSLNCGLSSSFSSNDTSQSTALGKSASVICGLISCNDVSYDTSKGVYGTYSFCNSTERSSWILNANYLNQKGASGACTIEDVDTVVTSNPKTSSMSSCAKITTNSVLTNPGSTGSTGSTGTNGTSSSTGTTDKSSSQKSFTLNTISFFAIILFACGITI
;
A
#
# COMPACT_ATOMS: atom_id res chain seq x y z
N MET A 1 -72.66 -27.49 -6.60
CA MET A 1 -71.27 -27.60 -7.10
C MET A 1 -70.50 -26.37 -6.64
N LYS A 2 -69.61 -26.51 -5.66
CA LYS A 2 -68.77 -25.42 -5.14
C LYS A 2 -67.49 -25.37 -5.99
N LEU A 3 -67.20 -24.21 -6.59
CA LEU A 3 -65.94 -23.94 -7.26
C LEU A 3 -64.81 -23.89 -6.22
N LEU A 4 -63.74 -24.65 -6.47
CA LEU A 4 -62.46 -24.58 -5.76
C LEU A 4 -61.55 -23.59 -6.50
N THR A 5 -61.30 -22.44 -5.88
CA THR A 5 -60.24 -21.50 -6.26
C THR A 5 -58.91 -22.02 -5.72
N LEU A 6 -58.02 -22.47 -6.61
CA LEU A 6 -56.60 -22.71 -6.29
C LEU A 6 -55.86 -21.37 -6.35
N SER A 7 -55.45 -20.86 -5.19
CA SER A 7 -54.50 -19.74 -5.11
C SER A 7 -53.07 -20.27 -5.23
N PHE A 8 -52.41 -19.98 -6.34
CA PHE A 8 -50.97 -20.21 -6.53
C PHE A 8 -50.20 -19.15 -5.73
N TYR A 9 -49.64 -19.53 -4.57
CA TYR A 9 -48.63 -18.71 -3.88
C TYR A 9 -47.29 -18.92 -4.58
N ALA A 10 -46.88 -17.97 -5.42
CA ALA A 10 -45.51 -17.87 -5.87
C ALA A 10 -44.65 -17.36 -4.70
N LEU A 11 -43.87 -18.25 -4.07
CA LEU A 11 -42.78 -17.82 -3.19
C LEU A 11 -41.72 -17.13 -4.05
N LEU A 12 -41.69 -15.79 -4.02
CA LEU A 12 -40.46 -15.05 -4.31
C LEU A 12 -39.46 -15.42 -3.20
N GLN A 13 -38.58 -16.38 -3.45
CA GLN A 13 -37.35 -16.45 -2.67
C GLN A 13 -36.54 -15.21 -3.04
N SER A 14 -36.55 -14.21 -2.15
CA SER A 14 -35.51 -13.19 -2.14
C SER A 14 -34.19 -13.93 -1.92
N THR A 15 -33.41 -14.13 -2.98
CA THR A 15 -32.01 -14.49 -2.86
C THR A 15 -31.32 -13.27 -2.27
N ALA A 16 -31.33 -13.17 -0.94
CA ALA A 16 -30.40 -12.30 -0.25
C ALA A 16 -29.02 -12.82 -0.65
N PHE A 17 -28.32 -12.08 -1.51
CA PHE A 17 -26.91 -12.35 -1.79
C PHE A 17 -26.20 -12.24 -0.44
N ALA A 18 -25.79 -13.38 0.11
CA ALA A 18 -25.01 -13.39 1.32
C ALA A 18 -23.69 -12.68 1.00
N ALA A 19 -23.32 -11.71 1.85
CA ALA A 19 -22.01 -11.08 1.80
C ALA A 19 -20.92 -12.15 1.73
N LEU A 20 -19.85 -11.88 0.96
CA LEU A 20 -18.71 -12.79 0.88
C LEU A 20 -18.13 -13.00 2.28
N ASN A 21 -17.65 -14.21 2.55
CA ASN A 21 -17.01 -14.48 3.84
C ASN A 21 -15.60 -13.88 3.80
N PRO A 22 -15.16 -13.15 4.82
CA PRO A 22 -13.78 -12.68 4.87
C PRO A 22 -12.78 -13.83 4.67
N LEU A 23 -11.67 -13.56 4.00
CA LEU A 23 -10.57 -14.51 3.87
C LEU A 23 -9.72 -14.51 5.15
N VAL A 24 -9.20 -15.67 5.53
CA VAL A 24 -8.27 -15.84 6.65
C VAL A 24 -7.05 -16.65 6.22
N ILE A 25 -5.93 -16.42 6.90
CA ILE A 25 -4.68 -17.14 6.63
C ILE A 25 -4.42 -18.17 7.71
N LYS A 26 -4.03 -19.37 7.30
CA LYS A 26 -3.45 -20.40 8.18
C LYS A 26 -2.23 -20.96 7.46
N GLY A 27 -1.05 -20.86 8.08
CA GLY A 27 0.21 -21.25 7.44
C GLY A 27 0.40 -20.54 6.09
N SER A 28 0.78 -21.29 5.06
CA SER A 28 1.03 -20.75 3.71
C SER A 28 -0.20 -20.71 2.79
N LYS A 29 -1.43 -20.76 3.35
CA LYS A 29 -2.66 -20.83 2.54
C LYS A 29 -3.75 -19.86 3.03
N PHE A 30 -4.50 -19.32 2.08
CA PHE A 30 -5.73 -18.58 2.32
C PHE A 30 -6.94 -19.53 2.41
N PHE A 31 -7.91 -19.18 3.23
CA PHE A 31 -9.16 -19.92 3.41
C PHE A 31 -10.35 -18.98 3.51
N ASP A 32 -11.50 -19.41 3.01
CA ASP A 32 -12.79 -18.80 3.34
C ASP A 32 -13.10 -19.07 4.82
N SER A 33 -13.36 -17.99 5.58
CA SER A 33 -13.50 -18.06 7.05
C SER A 33 -14.67 -18.90 7.55
N LYS A 34 -15.71 -19.16 6.75
CA LYS A 34 -16.88 -19.93 7.17
C LYS A 34 -16.88 -21.35 6.63
N THR A 35 -16.58 -21.51 5.35
CA THR A 35 -16.59 -22.83 4.68
C THR A 35 -15.31 -23.62 4.94
N GLY A 36 -14.23 -22.93 5.31
CA GLY A 36 -12.90 -23.50 5.49
C GLY A 36 -12.28 -24.04 4.20
N ASN A 37 -12.83 -23.72 3.02
CA ASN A 37 -12.22 -24.07 1.74
C ASN A 37 -10.97 -23.25 1.52
N GLN A 38 -9.89 -23.87 1.03
CA GLN A 38 -8.74 -23.12 0.54
C GLN A 38 -9.18 -22.19 -0.59
N PHE A 39 -8.71 -20.95 -0.53
CA PHE A 39 -8.96 -19.94 -1.55
C PHE A 39 -7.73 -19.82 -2.46
N TYR A 40 -7.98 -19.78 -3.77
CA TYR A 40 -6.98 -19.48 -4.79
C TYR A 40 -7.42 -18.24 -5.55
N PHE A 41 -6.52 -17.27 -5.69
CA PHE A 41 -6.70 -16.08 -6.51
C PHE A 41 -6.74 -16.50 -7.98
N LYS A 42 -7.86 -16.24 -8.63
CA LYS A 42 -8.06 -16.30 -10.07
C LYS A 42 -8.42 -14.90 -10.50
N GLY A 43 -7.42 -14.04 -10.70
CA GLY A 43 -7.66 -12.60 -10.77
C GLY A 43 -7.11 -11.88 -11.98
N VAL A 44 -7.37 -10.58 -12.00
CA VAL A 44 -6.82 -9.60 -12.94
C VAL A 44 -6.44 -8.33 -12.19
N ASP A 45 -5.40 -7.66 -12.64
CA ASP A 45 -5.08 -6.31 -12.16
C ASP A 45 -6.07 -5.31 -12.74
N TYR A 46 -6.68 -4.49 -11.89
CA TYR A 46 -7.80 -3.62 -12.24
C TYR A 46 -7.48 -2.16 -11.91
N GLN A 47 -7.02 -1.44 -12.93
CA GLN A 47 -6.70 -0.02 -12.82
C GLN A 47 -7.02 0.76 -14.11
N PRO A 48 -8.29 0.82 -14.58
CA PRO A 48 -8.65 1.67 -15.72
C PRO A 48 -8.19 3.13 -15.53
N ARG A 49 -7.38 3.63 -16.47
CA ARG A 49 -6.80 4.99 -16.40
C ARG A 49 -7.32 5.90 -17.50
N THR A 50 -7.77 5.32 -18.61
CA THR A 50 -8.30 6.07 -19.74
C THR A 50 -9.55 6.88 -19.33
N GLY A 51 -9.52 8.19 -19.60
CA GLY A 51 -10.62 9.11 -19.31
C GLY A 51 -10.66 9.68 -17.89
N VAL A 52 -9.73 9.28 -17.00
CA VAL A 52 -9.67 9.81 -15.64
C VAL A 52 -9.08 11.23 -15.63
N THR A 53 -9.78 12.16 -14.98
CA THR A 53 -9.36 13.58 -14.87
C THR A 53 -8.88 13.97 -13.47
N THR A 54 -9.14 13.14 -12.47
CA THR A 54 -8.69 13.36 -11.09
C THR A 54 -7.21 13.01 -10.93
N LYS A 55 -6.57 13.62 -9.91
CA LYS A 55 -5.16 13.37 -9.59
C LYS A 55 -4.92 11.89 -9.25
N THR A 56 -5.72 11.36 -8.35
CA THR A 56 -5.72 9.93 -8.00
C THR A 56 -6.64 9.21 -8.97
N LYS A 57 -6.14 8.14 -9.59
CA LYS A 57 -6.91 7.35 -10.53
C LYS A 57 -7.63 6.24 -9.78
N ASP A 58 -8.84 6.52 -9.27
CA ASP A 58 -9.57 5.58 -8.42
C ASP A 58 -10.72 4.88 -9.18
N PRO A 59 -10.55 3.64 -9.66
CA PRO A 59 -11.59 2.93 -10.38
C PRO A 59 -12.67 2.34 -9.45
N LEU A 60 -12.46 2.37 -8.12
CA LEU A 60 -13.45 1.98 -7.12
C LEU A 60 -14.38 3.13 -6.73
N ALA A 61 -14.12 4.35 -7.22
CA ALA A 61 -15.04 5.48 -7.16
C ALA A 61 -15.88 5.64 -8.45
N ASP A 62 -15.54 4.92 -9.52
CA ASP A 62 -16.28 4.94 -10.79
C ASP A 62 -17.51 4.03 -10.75
N THR A 63 -18.62 4.54 -10.22
CA THR A 63 -19.86 3.75 -10.09
C THR A 63 -20.41 3.22 -11.41
N VAL A 64 -20.09 3.84 -12.56
CA VAL A 64 -20.52 3.38 -13.89
C VAL A 64 -19.57 2.27 -14.37
N GLY A 65 -18.28 2.54 -14.34
CA GLY A 65 -17.25 1.58 -14.77
C GLY A 65 -17.26 0.30 -13.94
N CYS A 66 -17.26 0.40 -12.61
CA CYS A 66 -17.19 -0.79 -11.75
C CYS A 66 -18.42 -1.71 -11.88
N LYS A 67 -19.61 -1.16 -12.16
CA LYS A 67 -20.82 -1.98 -12.43
C LYS A 67 -20.74 -2.71 -13.77
N ARG A 68 -20.26 -2.02 -14.81
CA ARG A 68 -19.97 -2.63 -16.12
C ARG A 68 -18.95 -3.76 -15.95
N ASP A 69 -17.89 -3.50 -15.19
CA ASP A 69 -16.76 -4.42 -15.06
C ASP A 69 -17.06 -5.62 -14.16
N ALA A 70 -17.89 -5.47 -13.11
CA ALA A 70 -18.38 -6.59 -12.30
C ALA A 70 -19.09 -7.67 -13.14
N ALA A 71 -19.87 -7.26 -14.16
CA ALA A 71 -20.50 -8.20 -15.08
C ALA A 71 -19.46 -8.95 -15.94
N LEU A 72 -18.38 -8.25 -16.34
CA LEU A 72 -17.29 -8.84 -17.11
C LEU A 72 -16.44 -9.78 -16.26
N PHE A 73 -16.29 -9.51 -14.97
CA PHE A 73 -15.59 -10.38 -14.03
C PHE A 73 -16.34 -11.70 -13.85
N THR A 74 -17.67 -11.62 -13.69
CA THR A 74 -18.55 -12.80 -13.67
C THR A 74 -18.42 -13.60 -14.97
N ASP A 75 -18.41 -12.92 -16.12
CA ASP A 75 -18.28 -13.57 -17.44
C ASP A 75 -16.90 -14.23 -17.66
N LEU A 76 -15.82 -13.64 -17.13
CA LEU A 76 -14.48 -14.23 -17.13
C LEU A 76 -14.35 -15.42 -16.17
N GLY A 77 -15.15 -15.46 -15.11
CA GLY A 77 -15.02 -16.43 -14.03
C GLY A 77 -13.87 -16.13 -13.06
N ILE A 78 -13.50 -14.86 -12.91
CA ILE A 78 -12.50 -14.43 -11.94
C ILE A 78 -13.14 -14.23 -10.56
N ASN A 79 -12.34 -14.34 -9.50
CA ASN A 79 -12.79 -14.18 -8.11
C ASN A 79 -12.01 -13.13 -7.33
N SER A 80 -11.08 -12.43 -7.98
CA SER A 80 -10.25 -11.42 -7.33
C SER A 80 -9.75 -10.36 -8.30
N VAL A 81 -9.55 -9.14 -7.80
CA VAL A 81 -8.83 -8.08 -8.49
C VAL A 81 -7.79 -7.44 -7.57
N ARG A 82 -6.75 -6.86 -8.15
CA ARG A 82 -5.81 -5.97 -7.44
C ARG A 82 -5.98 -4.55 -7.94
N VAL A 83 -6.03 -3.59 -7.03
CA VAL A 83 -6.19 -2.16 -7.33
C VAL A 83 -5.01 -1.40 -6.74
N TYR A 84 -4.25 -0.72 -7.59
CA TYR A 84 -2.99 -0.05 -7.22
C TYR A 84 -3.21 1.32 -6.61
N GLU A 85 -4.23 2.04 -7.09
CA GLU A 85 -4.50 3.42 -6.71
C GLU A 85 -5.96 3.60 -6.35
N THR A 86 -6.20 4.15 -5.17
CA THR A 86 -7.53 4.55 -4.70
C THR A 86 -7.43 5.90 -4.00
N ASP A 87 -8.52 6.65 -3.91
CA ASP A 87 -8.64 7.87 -3.11
C ASP A 87 -9.43 7.56 -1.84
N TYR A 88 -8.77 7.60 -0.68
CA TYR A 88 -9.42 7.22 0.59
C TYR A 88 -10.50 8.22 1.04
N THR A 89 -10.63 9.38 0.37
CA THR A 89 -11.62 10.41 0.71
C THR A 89 -12.97 10.20 0.00
N LEU A 90 -13.01 9.34 -1.01
CA LEU A 90 -14.23 9.03 -1.77
C LEU A 90 -15.00 7.87 -1.13
N ASN A 91 -16.26 7.69 -1.56
CA ASN A 91 -17.08 6.56 -1.15
C ASN A 91 -16.90 5.40 -2.15
N HIS A 92 -16.59 4.21 -1.63
CA HIS A 92 -16.37 3.00 -2.45
C HIS A 92 -17.50 1.97 -2.33
N ASP A 93 -18.56 2.26 -1.56
CA ASP A 93 -19.59 1.28 -1.19
C ASP A 93 -20.24 0.64 -2.41
N THR A 94 -20.54 1.46 -3.44
CA THR A 94 -21.20 0.97 -4.66
C THR A 94 -20.33 -0.02 -5.42
N CYS A 95 -19.03 0.26 -5.56
CA CYS A 95 -18.14 -0.59 -6.35
C CYS A 95 -17.69 -1.82 -5.57
N MET A 96 -17.37 -1.66 -4.28
CA MET A 96 -17.07 -2.79 -3.41
C MET A 96 -18.25 -3.75 -3.33
N LYS A 97 -19.49 -3.23 -3.27
CA LYS A 97 -20.71 -4.06 -3.31
C LYS A 97 -20.91 -4.73 -4.67
N ALA A 98 -20.72 -4.04 -5.78
CA ALA A 98 -20.83 -4.63 -7.12
C ALA A 98 -19.83 -5.80 -7.30
N PHE A 99 -18.61 -5.66 -6.77
CA PHE A 99 -17.61 -6.72 -6.82
C PHE A 99 -17.96 -7.87 -5.87
N GLU A 100 -18.44 -7.57 -4.66
CA GLU A 100 -18.94 -8.60 -3.73
C GLU A 100 -20.08 -9.43 -4.34
N ASP A 101 -21.05 -8.77 -4.98
CA ASP A 101 -22.18 -9.43 -5.66
C ASP A 101 -21.73 -10.30 -6.84
N ALA A 102 -20.63 -9.93 -7.48
CA ALA A 102 -19.97 -10.73 -8.53
C ALA A 102 -19.07 -11.85 -7.97
N GLY A 103 -18.94 -12.00 -6.64
CA GLY A 103 -18.07 -12.99 -6.02
C GLY A 103 -16.57 -12.64 -6.06
N VAL A 104 -16.25 -11.34 -6.19
CA VAL A 104 -14.89 -10.84 -6.40
C VAL A 104 -14.34 -10.18 -5.13
N TYR A 105 -13.18 -10.67 -4.67
CA TYR A 105 -12.37 -10.05 -3.63
C TYR A 105 -11.42 -8.98 -4.21
N VAL A 106 -11.00 -8.03 -3.37
CA VAL A 106 -10.13 -6.93 -3.76
C VAL A 106 -8.85 -6.95 -2.92
N LEU A 107 -7.69 -7.00 -3.58
CA LEU A 107 -6.40 -6.61 -2.99
C LEU A 107 -6.18 -5.12 -3.25
N ILE A 108 -5.81 -4.37 -2.22
CA ILE A 108 -5.62 -2.92 -2.33
C ILE A 108 -4.19 -2.57 -1.97
N ASP A 109 -3.46 -1.96 -2.90
CA ASP A 109 -2.22 -1.30 -2.58
C ASP A 109 -2.52 -0.05 -1.74
N ILE A 110 -1.87 0.04 -0.57
CA ILE A 110 -1.96 1.21 0.29
C ILE A 110 -1.20 2.41 -0.30
N PRO A 111 0.03 2.23 -0.81
CA PRO A 111 0.77 3.33 -1.42
C PRO A 111 0.07 3.87 -2.66
N THR A 112 0.34 5.13 -2.98
CA THR A 112 0.00 5.75 -4.27
C THR A 112 1.27 6.37 -4.88
N PRO A 113 1.27 6.78 -6.16
CA PRO A 113 2.38 7.54 -6.73
C PRO A 113 2.76 8.80 -5.94
N PHE A 114 1.83 9.33 -5.13
CA PHE A 114 2.03 10.54 -4.32
C PHE A 114 2.46 10.25 -2.87
N TYR A 115 2.09 9.09 -2.35
CA TYR A 115 2.37 8.68 -0.98
C TYR A 115 2.90 7.25 -0.98
N SER A 116 4.21 7.12 -1.07
CA SER A 116 4.90 5.84 -1.09
C SER A 116 6.30 6.00 -0.50
N ILE A 117 6.89 4.87 -0.09
CA ILE A 117 8.30 4.84 0.30
C ILE A 117 9.12 5.03 -0.98
N ASN A 118 9.83 6.14 -1.08
CA ASN A 118 10.75 6.40 -2.19
C ASN A 118 11.94 5.46 -2.09
N ARG A 119 12.19 4.65 -3.11
CA ARG A 119 13.27 3.66 -3.10
C ARG A 119 14.69 4.25 -3.04
N ASP A 120 14.88 5.44 -3.59
CA ASP A 120 16.19 6.09 -3.68
C ASP A 120 16.53 6.86 -2.41
N THR A 121 15.52 7.44 -1.76
CA THR A 121 15.65 8.17 -0.49
C THR A 121 14.59 7.69 0.51
N PRO A 122 14.67 6.44 0.98
CA PRO A 122 13.57 5.85 1.72
C PRO A 122 13.38 6.50 3.08
N SER A 123 12.10 6.71 3.43
CA SER A 123 11.63 7.08 4.75
C SER A 123 10.35 6.32 5.07
N TRP A 124 10.14 6.09 6.36
CA TRP A 124 8.84 5.76 6.92
C TRP A 124 8.62 6.80 8.01
N ASP A 125 7.78 7.79 7.68
CA ASP A 125 7.62 9.00 8.47
C ASP A 125 6.17 9.20 8.93
N THR A 126 5.95 10.25 9.71
CA THR A 126 4.66 10.57 10.30
C THR A 126 3.58 10.81 9.26
N ASP A 127 3.93 11.39 8.11
CA ASP A 127 2.99 11.70 7.04
C ASP A 127 2.57 10.41 6.33
N LEU A 128 3.53 9.55 5.96
CA LEU A 128 3.22 8.24 5.35
C LEU A 128 2.39 7.35 6.28
N LEU A 129 2.75 7.28 7.58
CA LEU A 129 1.97 6.52 8.57
C LEU A 129 0.51 7.00 8.62
N GLN A 130 0.29 8.31 8.66
CA GLN A 130 -1.04 8.90 8.69
C GLN A 130 -1.85 8.58 7.43
N GLN A 131 -1.26 8.75 6.24
CA GLN A 131 -1.92 8.47 4.95
C GLN A 131 -2.29 6.99 4.82
N PHE A 132 -1.40 6.10 5.23
CA PHE A 132 -1.63 4.65 5.16
C PHE A 132 -2.76 4.23 6.10
N LYS A 133 -2.84 4.81 7.31
CA LYS A 133 -3.96 4.57 8.23
C LYS A 133 -5.30 5.07 7.69
N LEU A 134 -5.32 6.22 7.02
CA LEU A 134 -6.53 6.75 6.37
C LEU A 134 -7.03 5.79 5.29
N LYS A 135 -6.10 5.25 4.48
CA LYS A 135 -6.42 4.21 3.49
C LYS A 135 -6.98 2.94 4.13
N VAL A 136 -6.34 2.44 5.19
CA VAL A 136 -6.83 1.28 5.94
C VAL A 136 -8.25 1.51 6.44
N ASN A 137 -8.54 2.67 7.03
CA ASN A 137 -9.88 3.00 7.54
C ASN A 137 -10.95 3.01 6.45
N ALA A 138 -10.63 3.52 5.25
CA ALA A 138 -11.58 3.61 4.15
C ALA A 138 -12.05 2.24 3.66
N PHE A 139 -11.21 1.20 3.73
CA PHE A 139 -11.50 -0.11 3.13
C PHE A 139 -11.74 -1.25 4.13
N SER A 140 -11.37 -1.07 5.40
CA SER A 140 -11.42 -2.15 6.40
C SER A 140 -12.84 -2.67 6.72
N GLY A 141 -13.89 -1.95 6.31
CA GLY A 141 -15.28 -2.35 6.52
C GLY A 141 -15.85 -3.32 5.48
N TYR A 142 -15.15 -3.58 4.37
CA TYR A 142 -15.66 -4.41 3.27
C TYR A 142 -15.28 -5.88 3.45
N ASN A 143 -16.27 -6.79 3.41
CA ASN A 143 -16.02 -8.23 3.60
C ASN A 143 -15.21 -8.85 2.45
N ASN A 144 -15.32 -8.27 1.25
CA ASN A 144 -14.57 -8.71 0.07
C ASN A 144 -13.19 -8.05 -0.04
N LEU A 145 -12.70 -7.35 0.99
CA LEU A 145 -11.29 -6.98 1.07
C LEU A 145 -10.45 -8.23 1.39
N ALA A 146 -9.65 -8.69 0.42
CA ALA A 146 -8.76 -9.84 0.60
C ALA A 146 -7.53 -9.49 1.46
N GLY A 147 -7.03 -8.27 1.34
CA GLY A 147 -5.82 -7.83 2.02
C GLY A 147 -5.28 -6.52 1.47
N PHE A 148 -4.31 -5.97 2.19
CA PHE A 148 -3.58 -4.78 1.79
C PHE A 148 -2.18 -5.13 1.29
N ILE A 149 -1.70 -4.42 0.27
CA ILE A 149 -0.32 -4.46 -0.19
C ILE A 149 0.38 -3.17 0.28
N ILE A 150 1.42 -3.32 1.09
CA ILE A 150 2.09 -2.21 1.76
C ILE A 150 3.16 -1.52 0.89
N GLY A 151 3.55 -2.16 -0.20
CA GLY A 151 4.64 -1.76 -1.08
C GLY A 151 4.69 -2.69 -2.29
N ASN A 152 4.97 -2.09 -3.45
CA ASN A 152 5.09 -2.77 -4.73
C ASN A 152 6.44 -2.45 -5.35
N GLU A 153 7.33 -3.44 -5.42
CA GLU A 153 8.66 -3.33 -6.02
C GLU A 153 9.44 -2.10 -5.53
N VAL A 154 9.37 -1.85 -4.21
CA VAL A 154 10.01 -0.67 -3.62
C VAL A 154 11.52 -0.85 -3.77
N THR A 155 12.06 -1.88 -3.14
CA THR A 155 13.36 -2.40 -3.56
C THR A 155 13.14 -3.19 -4.84
N ASN A 156 13.85 -2.81 -5.90
CA ASN A 156 13.78 -3.48 -7.20
C ASN A 156 15.15 -3.79 -7.81
N SER A 157 16.23 -3.40 -7.13
CA SER A 157 17.60 -3.70 -7.53
C SER A 157 18.54 -3.66 -6.33
N LYS A 158 19.77 -4.16 -6.51
CA LYS A 158 20.80 -4.14 -5.44
C LYS A 158 21.11 -2.74 -4.90
N SER A 159 20.94 -1.68 -5.70
CA SER A 159 21.28 -0.31 -5.29
C SER A 159 20.28 0.32 -4.32
N ASN A 160 19.08 -0.24 -4.18
CA ASN A 160 18.02 0.31 -3.33
C ASN A 160 17.45 -0.68 -2.30
N THR A 161 18.23 -1.71 -1.94
CA THR A 161 17.89 -2.63 -0.84
C THR A 161 17.61 -1.93 0.50
N PRO A 162 18.24 -0.80 0.88
CA PRO A 162 17.89 -0.06 2.10
C PRO A 162 16.39 0.23 2.27
N ALA A 163 15.64 0.43 1.18
CA ALA A 163 14.22 0.73 1.22
C ALA A 163 13.39 -0.38 1.89
N SER A 164 13.83 -1.65 1.80
CA SER A 164 13.17 -2.79 2.43
C SER A 164 13.04 -2.65 3.95
N ALA A 165 13.98 -1.97 4.62
CA ALA A 165 13.88 -1.71 6.07
C ALA A 165 12.63 -0.90 6.43
N PHE A 166 12.33 0.11 5.61
CA PHE A 166 11.21 1.02 5.81
C PHE A 166 9.89 0.37 5.43
N VAL A 167 9.88 -0.45 4.36
CA VAL A 167 8.71 -1.26 4.01
C VAL A 167 8.38 -2.21 5.15
N LYS A 168 9.36 -2.92 5.70
CA LYS A 168 9.14 -3.86 6.81
C LYS A 168 8.69 -3.16 8.10
N ALA A 169 9.17 -1.94 8.37
CA ALA A 169 8.63 -1.10 9.45
C ALA A 169 7.17 -0.67 9.20
N SER A 170 6.82 -0.31 7.96
CA SER A 170 5.43 0.03 7.62
C SER A 170 4.48 -1.17 7.77
N ILE A 171 4.93 -2.39 7.46
CA ILE A 171 4.18 -3.63 7.74
C ILE A 171 3.91 -3.75 9.24
N ARG A 172 4.96 -3.62 10.06
CA ARG A 172 4.85 -3.66 11.53
C ARG A 172 3.81 -2.67 12.05
N ASP A 173 3.90 -1.43 11.61
CA ASP A 173 3.09 -0.35 12.17
C ASP A 173 1.64 -0.42 11.67
N ILE A 174 1.42 -0.71 10.39
CA ILE A 174 0.06 -0.85 9.85
C ILE A 174 -0.65 -2.09 10.39
N LYS A 175 0.03 -3.23 10.52
CA LYS A 175 -0.57 -4.41 11.18
C LYS A 175 -0.87 -4.15 12.65
N THR A 176 -0.01 -3.41 13.34
CA THR A 176 -0.26 -2.99 14.74
C THR A 176 -1.51 -2.11 14.84
N TYR A 177 -1.69 -1.17 13.91
CA TYR A 177 -2.88 -0.33 13.83
C TYR A 177 -4.16 -1.13 13.50
N ILE A 178 -4.13 -2.01 12.50
CA ILE A 178 -5.28 -2.87 12.14
C ILE A 178 -5.72 -3.71 13.36
N LYS A 179 -4.75 -4.31 14.07
CA LYS A 179 -5.02 -5.08 15.30
C LYS A 179 -5.59 -4.21 16.42
N SER A 180 -5.18 -2.94 16.55
CA SER A 180 -5.76 -2.03 17.55
C SER A 180 -7.23 -1.71 17.27
N GLN A 181 -7.66 -1.80 16.01
CA GLN A 181 -9.07 -1.72 15.60
C GLN A 181 -9.82 -3.07 15.77
N LYS A 182 -9.18 -4.10 16.34
CA LYS A 182 -9.73 -5.46 16.47
C LYS A 182 -10.05 -6.14 15.14
N LEU A 183 -9.32 -5.77 14.10
CA LEU A 183 -9.41 -6.36 12.76
C LEU A 183 -8.27 -7.35 12.52
N SER A 184 -8.43 -8.22 11.52
CA SER A 184 -7.45 -9.25 11.15
C SER A 184 -7.23 -9.29 9.63
N ILE A 185 -7.23 -8.13 8.99
CA ILE A 185 -6.98 -7.99 7.55
C ILE A 185 -5.49 -8.21 7.28
N PRO A 186 -5.12 -9.10 6.36
CA PRO A 186 -3.72 -9.40 6.10
C PRO A 186 -3.03 -8.25 5.35
N VAL A 187 -1.75 -8.01 5.67
CA VAL A 187 -0.91 -7.02 5.01
C VAL A 187 0.32 -7.71 4.40
N GLY A 188 0.43 -7.65 3.08
CA GLY A 188 1.52 -8.26 2.32
C GLY A 188 2.44 -7.26 1.65
N TYR A 189 3.46 -7.79 0.97
CA TYR A 189 4.41 -7.05 0.14
C TYR A 189 4.50 -7.69 -1.24
N VAL A 190 4.70 -6.89 -2.28
CA VAL A 190 4.89 -7.37 -3.66
C VAL A 190 6.30 -7.07 -4.14
N ASP A 191 6.96 -8.12 -4.61
CA ASP A 191 8.33 -8.10 -5.11
C ASP A 191 8.39 -8.11 -6.64
N ASN A 192 9.49 -7.57 -7.18
CA ASN A 192 9.88 -7.83 -8.56
C ASN A 192 10.74 -9.11 -8.62
N ASP A 193 11.05 -9.56 -9.83
CA ASP A 193 11.79 -10.82 -10.04
C ASP A 193 13.26 -10.59 -10.41
N ASP A 194 13.95 -9.73 -9.65
CA ASP A 194 15.39 -9.43 -9.84
C ASP A 194 16.27 -10.54 -9.22
N GLU A 195 17.08 -11.18 -10.06
CA GLU A 195 17.89 -12.34 -9.67
C GLU A 195 18.89 -12.04 -8.56
N ALA A 196 19.44 -10.82 -8.48
CA ALA A 196 20.50 -10.48 -7.53
C ALA A 196 19.99 -10.33 -6.10
N ILE A 197 18.69 -10.04 -5.92
CA ILE A 197 18.11 -9.71 -4.61
C ILE A 197 16.89 -10.55 -4.22
N ARG A 198 16.20 -11.21 -5.16
CA ARG A 198 14.94 -11.94 -4.89
C ARG A 198 15.02 -12.90 -3.70
N LEU A 199 16.10 -13.68 -3.57
CA LEU A 199 16.24 -14.62 -2.44
C LEU A 199 16.37 -13.89 -1.09
N SER A 200 17.02 -12.73 -1.09
CA SER A 200 17.13 -11.90 0.11
C SER A 200 15.79 -11.27 0.45
N LEU A 201 15.04 -10.77 -0.53
CA LEU A 201 13.71 -10.18 -0.32
C LEU A 201 12.70 -11.22 0.19
N ILE A 202 12.63 -12.39 -0.45
CA ILE A 202 11.82 -13.53 -0.02
C ILE A 202 12.12 -13.86 1.44
N SER A 203 13.39 -14.03 1.79
CA SER A 203 13.76 -14.36 3.17
C SER A 203 13.44 -13.20 4.13
N TYR A 204 13.74 -11.96 3.74
CA TYR A 204 13.64 -10.79 4.60
C TYR A 204 12.21 -10.47 5.04
N PHE A 205 11.23 -10.54 4.14
CA PHE A 205 9.83 -10.23 4.50
C PHE A 205 9.14 -11.32 5.33
N ASN A 206 9.71 -12.52 5.40
CA ASN A 206 9.24 -13.61 6.25
C ASN A 206 10.14 -13.89 7.47
N CYS A 207 11.22 -13.13 7.70
CA CYS A 207 12.14 -13.39 8.81
C CYS A 207 11.91 -12.50 10.05
N GLY A 208 12.59 -12.83 11.14
CA GLY A 208 12.67 -12.02 12.37
C GLY A 208 11.58 -12.37 13.39
N ASP A 209 11.80 -11.96 14.64
CA ASP A 209 10.98 -12.42 15.77
C ASP A 209 9.63 -11.72 15.87
N ASP A 210 9.55 -10.45 15.46
CA ASP A 210 8.31 -9.66 15.52
C ASP A 210 7.29 -10.15 14.46
N PRO A 211 6.18 -10.79 14.86
CA PRO A 211 5.15 -11.26 13.93
C PRO A 211 4.40 -10.13 13.23
N ASN A 212 4.40 -8.92 13.79
CA ASN A 212 3.81 -7.77 13.12
C ASN A 212 4.72 -7.25 12.02
N ALA A 213 6.04 -7.40 12.12
CA ALA A 213 6.98 -6.96 11.09
C ALA A 213 7.13 -7.94 9.92
N ARG A 214 6.66 -9.19 10.04
CA ARG A 214 6.60 -10.13 8.92
C ARG A 214 5.39 -9.83 8.04
N ALA A 215 5.54 -9.97 6.72
CA ALA A 215 4.42 -9.90 5.80
C ALA A 215 3.43 -11.03 6.10
N ASP A 216 2.12 -10.80 5.93
CA ASP A 216 1.11 -11.85 6.08
C ASP A 216 0.97 -12.70 4.81
N PHE A 217 1.33 -12.14 3.65
CA PHE A 217 1.49 -12.85 2.37
C PHE A 217 2.58 -12.16 1.55
N TYR A 218 3.13 -12.88 0.57
CA TYR A 218 4.16 -12.38 -0.35
C TYR A 218 3.66 -12.43 -1.79
N GLY A 219 3.83 -11.34 -2.52
CA GLY A 219 3.49 -11.25 -3.93
C GLY A 219 4.73 -11.28 -4.81
N VAL A 220 4.61 -11.88 -5.98
CA VAL A 220 5.65 -11.88 -7.02
C VAL A 220 5.05 -11.36 -8.32
N ASN A 221 5.61 -10.29 -8.84
CA ASN A 221 5.37 -9.83 -10.20
C ASN A 221 6.37 -10.52 -11.13
N THR A 222 5.88 -11.28 -12.12
CA THR A 222 6.75 -12.06 -13.01
C THR A 222 6.22 -12.12 -14.43
N TYR A 223 7.12 -12.00 -15.39
CA TYR A 223 6.80 -12.03 -16.82
C TYR A 223 7.65 -13.07 -17.56
N ARG A 224 8.18 -14.08 -16.85
CA ARG A 224 9.09 -15.08 -17.44
C ARG A 224 8.44 -15.97 -18.51
N TRP A 225 7.13 -16.23 -18.40
CA TRP A 225 6.43 -17.14 -19.31
C TRP A 225 5.90 -16.39 -20.53
N CYS A 226 6.58 -16.53 -21.68
CA CYS A 226 6.21 -15.85 -22.91
C CYS A 226 5.92 -16.84 -24.06
N GLY A 227 4.73 -16.71 -24.65
CA GLY A 227 4.35 -17.45 -25.86
C GLY A 227 3.90 -18.90 -25.65
N PRO A 228 3.47 -19.57 -26.73
CA PRO A 228 2.75 -20.87 -26.67
C PRO A 228 3.63 -22.08 -26.31
N ASN A 229 4.94 -21.95 -26.47
CA ASN A 229 5.92 -23.03 -26.35
C ASN A 229 6.68 -23.00 -25.02
N ALA A 230 6.46 -21.98 -24.20
CA ALA A 230 6.96 -21.96 -22.84
C ALA A 230 6.29 -23.08 -22.03
N THR A 231 7.07 -23.63 -21.10
CA THR A 231 6.69 -24.70 -20.16
C THR A 231 7.10 -24.27 -18.76
N PHE A 232 6.67 -25.00 -17.74
CA PHE A 232 7.06 -24.72 -16.35
C PHE A 232 8.58 -24.57 -16.17
N THR A 233 9.37 -25.47 -16.77
CA THR A 233 10.83 -25.41 -16.73
C THR A 233 11.44 -24.43 -17.74
N SER A 234 10.98 -24.40 -19.00
CA SER A 234 11.60 -23.51 -20.00
C SER A 234 11.32 -22.02 -19.76
N SER A 235 10.29 -21.70 -18.99
CA SER A 235 10.04 -20.34 -18.47
C SER A 235 10.82 -20.01 -17.20
N GLY A 236 11.44 -20.99 -16.53
CA GLY A 236 12.09 -20.81 -15.23
C GLY A 236 11.11 -20.54 -14.07
N TYR A 237 9.84 -20.92 -14.22
CA TYR A 237 8.86 -20.86 -13.14
C TYR A 237 9.18 -21.87 -12.02
N ASP A 238 9.77 -23.01 -12.37
CA ASP A 238 10.29 -24.00 -11.41
C ASP A 238 11.34 -23.39 -10.49
N ASP A 239 12.34 -22.73 -11.07
CA ASP A 239 13.38 -22.03 -10.30
C ASP A 239 12.79 -20.89 -9.46
N MET A 240 11.86 -20.12 -10.03
CA MET A 240 11.20 -19.00 -9.35
C MET A 240 10.38 -19.45 -8.14
N ILE A 241 9.61 -20.54 -8.26
CA ILE A 241 8.70 -20.99 -7.19
C ILE A 241 9.41 -21.85 -6.13
N SER A 242 10.56 -22.45 -6.48
CA SER A 242 11.29 -23.36 -5.59
C SER A 242 11.62 -22.81 -4.19
N PRO A 243 11.98 -21.52 -3.99
CA PRO A 243 12.27 -20.99 -2.65
C PRO A 243 11.03 -20.96 -1.75
N PHE A 244 9.84 -21.01 -2.35
CA PHE A 244 8.58 -20.89 -1.63
C PHE A 244 8.01 -22.22 -1.12
N ALA A 245 8.58 -23.37 -1.52
CA ALA A 245 8.07 -24.69 -1.16
C ALA A 245 7.92 -24.91 0.37
N ASN A 246 8.82 -24.30 1.16
CA ASN A 246 8.82 -24.36 2.62
C ASN A 246 8.50 -23.02 3.31
N TYR A 247 7.97 -22.04 2.57
CA TYR A 247 7.68 -20.71 3.08
C TYR A 247 6.48 -20.72 4.03
N SER A 248 6.52 -19.92 5.10
CA SER A 248 5.52 -19.98 6.18
C SER A 248 4.29 -19.12 5.97
N ILE A 249 4.27 -18.28 4.94
CA ILE A 249 3.15 -17.40 4.59
C ILE A 249 2.71 -17.67 3.15
N PRO A 250 1.46 -17.33 2.76
CA PRO A 250 0.98 -17.52 1.41
C PRO A 250 1.77 -16.71 0.38
N VAL A 251 1.87 -17.26 -0.83
CA VAL A 251 2.51 -16.62 -1.98
C VAL A 251 1.47 -16.40 -3.08
N ILE A 252 1.40 -15.21 -3.66
CA ILE A 252 0.49 -14.86 -4.75
C ILE A 252 1.34 -14.44 -5.95
N ILE A 253 1.04 -14.95 -7.15
CA ILE A 253 1.64 -14.38 -8.37
C ILE A 253 0.83 -13.13 -8.72
N THR A 254 1.30 -11.98 -8.24
CA THR A 254 0.50 -10.74 -8.21
C THR A 254 0.43 -10.01 -9.53
N GLU A 255 1.36 -10.30 -10.45
CA GLU A 255 1.28 -9.93 -11.86
C GLU A 255 1.89 -11.05 -12.70
N PHE A 256 1.20 -11.45 -13.76
CA PHE A 256 1.76 -12.26 -14.83
C PHE A 256 1.04 -12.01 -16.17
N GLY A 257 1.57 -12.59 -17.25
CA GLY A 257 0.96 -12.50 -18.58
C GLY A 257 1.82 -11.73 -19.57
N CYS A 258 3.06 -12.18 -19.77
CA CYS A 258 4.02 -11.62 -20.72
C CYS A 258 3.38 -11.38 -22.11
N ASN A 259 3.51 -10.15 -22.62
CA ASN A 259 2.89 -9.74 -23.89
C ASN A 259 3.88 -9.62 -25.07
N THR A 260 5.09 -10.18 -24.96
CA THR A 260 6.09 -10.17 -26.04
C THR A 260 5.67 -10.99 -27.26
N VAL A 261 4.82 -12.01 -27.03
CA VAL A 261 4.16 -12.81 -28.08
C VAL A 261 2.65 -12.62 -27.92
N GLN A 262 1.99 -12.15 -28.98
CA GLN A 262 0.55 -11.87 -28.99
C GLN A 262 -0.18 -12.63 -30.12
N PRO A 263 -1.47 -12.98 -29.95
CA PRO A 263 -2.26 -12.89 -28.70
C PRO A 263 -1.67 -13.75 -27.57
N ARG A 264 -1.88 -13.32 -26.32
CA ARG A 264 -1.37 -14.09 -25.17
C ARG A 264 -2.13 -15.39 -25.02
N THR A 265 -1.42 -16.45 -24.64
CA THR A 265 -1.99 -17.80 -24.50
C THR A 265 -2.43 -18.14 -23.08
N PHE A 266 -1.87 -17.44 -22.08
CA PHE A 266 -2.12 -17.63 -20.65
C PHE A 266 -1.90 -19.06 -20.13
N LYS A 267 -1.09 -19.88 -20.80
CA LYS A 267 -0.81 -21.27 -20.40
C LYS A 267 -0.16 -21.39 -19.03
N GLU A 268 0.55 -20.35 -18.57
CA GLU A 268 1.11 -20.27 -17.22
C GLU A 268 0.06 -20.45 -16.12
N ILE A 269 -1.22 -20.16 -16.39
CA ILE A 269 -2.33 -20.38 -15.46
C ILE A 269 -2.50 -21.87 -15.13
N GLU A 270 -2.25 -22.76 -16.11
CA GLU A 270 -2.31 -24.21 -15.91
C GLU A 270 -1.25 -24.69 -14.91
N SER A 271 -0.07 -24.04 -14.86
CA SER A 271 0.95 -24.31 -13.84
C SER A 271 0.61 -23.63 -12.51
N ILE A 272 0.24 -22.35 -12.52
CA ILE A 272 -0.06 -21.56 -11.30
C ILE A 272 -1.21 -22.19 -10.49
N LEU A 273 -2.26 -22.65 -11.16
CA LEU A 273 -3.47 -23.23 -10.54
C LEU A 273 -3.55 -24.75 -10.69
N GLY A 274 -2.47 -25.40 -11.12
CA GLY A 274 -2.39 -26.84 -11.30
C GLY A 274 -1.28 -27.48 -10.48
N PRO A 275 -0.96 -28.76 -10.75
CA PRO A 275 -0.07 -29.57 -9.91
C PRO A 275 1.34 -29.00 -9.70
N ASP A 276 1.83 -28.17 -10.62
CA ASP A 276 3.15 -27.54 -10.53
C ASP A 276 3.24 -26.59 -9.33
N MET A 277 2.18 -25.82 -9.05
CA MET A 277 2.23 -24.71 -8.08
C MET A 277 1.05 -24.64 -7.11
N GLU A 278 -0.04 -25.39 -7.27
CA GLU A 278 -1.24 -25.28 -6.41
C GLU A 278 -0.93 -25.56 -4.92
N ASN A 279 0.10 -26.36 -4.64
CA ASN A 279 0.52 -26.64 -3.27
C ASN A 279 1.45 -25.57 -2.68
N ILE A 280 2.06 -24.73 -3.51
CA ILE A 280 3.08 -23.73 -3.13
C ILE A 280 2.52 -22.30 -3.19
N SER A 281 1.84 -21.94 -4.28
CA SER A 281 1.21 -20.64 -4.49
C SER A 281 -0.28 -20.66 -4.16
N SER A 282 -0.84 -19.48 -3.94
CA SER A 282 -2.27 -19.24 -3.73
C SER A 282 -2.95 -18.73 -5.00
N GLY A 283 -2.41 -19.04 -6.19
CA GLY A 283 -2.93 -18.54 -7.47
C GLY A 283 -2.28 -17.21 -7.89
N GLY A 284 -2.98 -16.42 -8.71
CA GLY A 284 -2.44 -15.16 -9.21
C GLY A 284 -3.41 -14.26 -9.97
N LEU A 285 -2.87 -13.13 -10.43
CA LEU A 285 -3.59 -12.09 -11.16
C LEU A 285 -2.91 -11.78 -12.51
N VAL A 286 -3.70 -11.76 -13.57
CA VAL A 286 -3.24 -11.37 -14.92
C VAL A 286 -3.13 -9.85 -15.02
N TYR A 287 -1.97 -9.37 -15.48
CA TYR A 287 -1.74 -7.96 -15.80
C TYR A 287 -2.12 -7.69 -17.26
N GLU A 288 -3.08 -6.82 -17.60
CA GLU A 288 -4.05 -6.12 -16.75
C GLU A 288 -5.43 -6.06 -17.45
N PHE A 289 -6.47 -5.64 -16.74
CA PHE A 289 -7.83 -5.63 -17.26
C PHE A 289 -8.04 -4.65 -18.42
N SER A 290 -7.68 -3.37 -18.22
CA SER A 290 -7.89 -2.29 -19.18
C SER A 290 -6.70 -2.15 -20.15
N GLN A 291 -7.01 -1.96 -21.42
CA GLN A 291 -6.02 -1.69 -22.45
C GLN A 291 -5.53 -0.25 -22.34
N GLU A 292 -4.27 -0.11 -21.94
CA GLU A 292 -3.54 1.15 -21.89
C GLU A 292 -2.40 1.15 -22.92
N ASP A 293 -1.50 2.15 -22.90
CA ASP A 293 -0.39 2.30 -23.87
C ASP A 293 0.62 1.13 -23.86
N ASN A 294 0.62 0.33 -22.80
CA ASN A 294 1.52 -0.81 -22.58
C ASN A 294 1.09 -2.11 -23.31
N ASN A 295 -0.10 -2.16 -23.92
CA ASN A 295 -0.61 -3.33 -24.63
C ASN A 295 -0.81 -4.61 -23.78
N TYR A 296 -1.26 -4.45 -22.54
CA TYR A 296 -1.58 -5.58 -21.65
C TYR A 296 -3.08 -5.83 -21.44
N GLY A 297 -3.96 -5.02 -22.04
CA GLY A 297 -5.39 -5.06 -21.72
C GLY A 297 -6.16 -6.26 -22.23
N LEU A 298 -7.21 -6.63 -21.49
CA LEU A 298 -8.24 -7.57 -21.92
C LEU A 298 -9.42 -6.84 -22.59
N VAL A 299 -9.69 -5.60 -22.19
CA VAL A 299 -10.79 -4.79 -22.70
C VAL A 299 -10.36 -3.34 -22.92
N LYS A 300 -10.99 -2.64 -23.88
CA LYS A 300 -10.94 -1.18 -23.94
C LYS A 300 -12.16 -0.61 -23.23
N VAL A 301 -11.90 0.22 -22.24
CA VAL A 301 -12.89 0.85 -21.36
C VAL A 301 -12.43 2.26 -21.00
N SER A 302 -13.37 3.12 -20.65
CA SER A 302 -13.09 4.47 -20.16
C SER A 302 -13.82 4.73 -18.84
N TYR A 303 -13.22 5.56 -17.99
CA TYR A 303 -13.81 6.02 -16.74
C TYR A 303 -15.14 6.74 -16.99
N GLY A 304 -16.16 6.42 -16.17
CA GLY A 304 -17.49 7.02 -16.24
C GLY A 304 -18.33 6.58 -17.44
N SER A 305 -17.86 5.62 -18.25
CA SER A 305 -18.59 5.09 -19.41
C SER A 305 -19.09 3.67 -19.16
N SER A 306 -20.25 3.33 -19.72
CA SER A 306 -20.77 1.96 -19.76
C SER A 306 -20.22 1.14 -20.92
N ASP A 307 -19.49 1.76 -21.86
CA ASP A 307 -19.00 1.11 -23.06
C ASP A 307 -17.82 0.19 -22.76
N VAL A 308 -17.77 -0.94 -23.47
CA VAL A 308 -16.66 -1.89 -23.43
C VAL A 308 -16.45 -2.52 -24.81
N GLN A 309 -15.18 -2.65 -25.19
CA GLN A 309 -14.75 -3.50 -26.29
C GLN A 309 -13.85 -4.62 -25.76
N LYS A 310 -14.30 -5.88 -25.86
CA LYS A 310 -13.48 -7.06 -25.53
C LYS A 310 -12.40 -7.27 -26.60
N LEU A 311 -11.17 -7.56 -26.16
CA LEU A 311 -10.04 -7.89 -27.03
C LEU A 311 -9.86 -9.41 -27.14
N SER A 312 -8.93 -9.86 -28.00
CA SER A 312 -8.66 -11.30 -28.22
C SER A 312 -8.28 -12.01 -26.91
N ASP A 313 -7.44 -11.37 -26.11
CA ASP A 313 -6.91 -11.93 -24.86
C ASP A 313 -8.02 -12.20 -23.83
N TYR A 314 -9.11 -11.43 -23.84
CA TYR A 314 -10.29 -11.70 -23.00
C TYR A 314 -10.88 -13.09 -23.26
N THR A 315 -11.00 -13.44 -24.54
CA THR A 315 -11.58 -14.73 -24.94
C THR A 315 -10.64 -15.88 -24.60
N THR A 316 -9.33 -15.70 -24.81
CA THR A 316 -8.33 -16.70 -24.44
C THR A 316 -8.30 -16.93 -22.94
N LEU A 317 -8.25 -15.87 -22.13
CA LEU A 317 -8.22 -15.95 -20.67
C LEU A 317 -9.44 -16.68 -20.12
N LYS A 318 -10.64 -16.34 -20.61
CA LYS A 318 -11.89 -17.02 -20.22
C LYS A 318 -11.82 -18.53 -20.47
N GLY A 319 -11.29 -18.93 -21.63
CA GLY A 319 -11.08 -20.33 -21.98
C GLY A 319 -10.18 -21.04 -20.98
N VAL A 320 -8.99 -20.49 -20.72
CA VAL A 320 -8.02 -21.11 -19.81
C VAL A 320 -8.54 -21.17 -18.37
N LEU A 321 -9.11 -20.09 -17.83
CA LEU A 321 -9.66 -20.06 -16.48
C LEU A 321 -10.76 -21.10 -16.25
N SER A 322 -11.58 -21.36 -17.28
CA SER A 322 -12.64 -22.37 -17.23
C SER A 322 -12.11 -23.82 -17.19
N SER A 323 -10.87 -24.04 -17.61
CA SER A 323 -10.24 -25.37 -17.69
C SER A 323 -9.48 -25.77 -16.42
N VAL A 324 -9.18 -24.81 -15.54
CA VAL A 324 -8.35 -25.04 -14.33
C VAL A 324 -9.20 -25.10 -13.06
N SER A 325 -8.96 -26.14 -12.25
CA SER A 325 -9.66 -26.35 -10.98
C SER A 325 -8.68 -26.89 -9.95
N PRO A 326 -7.98 -26.03 -9.19
CA PRO A 326 -7.06 -26.49 -8.15
C PRO A 326 -7.80 -27.32 -7.10
N SER A 327 -7.20 -28.39 -6.60
CA SER A 327 -7.89 -29.34 -5.72
C SER A 327 -8.18 -28.75 -4.34
N GLY A 328 -7.21 -27.96 -3.83
CA GLY A 328 -7.26 -27.33 -2.52
C GLY A 328 -7.30 -28.30 -1.34
N VAL A 329 -7.31 -27.73 -0.13
CA VAL A 329 -7.51 -28.47 1.13
C VAL A 329 -8.53 -27.77 2.03
N LYS A 330 -9.05 -28.48 3.04
CA LYS A 330 -9.87 -27.86 4.09
C LYS A 330 -8.98 -27.30 5.20
N MET A 331 -9.32 -26.11 5.71
CA MET A 331 -8.61 -25.45 6.81
C MET A 331 -8.50 -26.32 8.07
N SER A 332 -9.52 -27.15 8.33
CA SER A 332 -9.55 -28.08 9.47
C SER A 332 -8.58 -29.26 9.33
N SER A 333 -8.29 -29.71 8.12
CA SER A 333 -7.32 -30.78 7.85
C SER A 333 -5.91 -30.28 7.56
N TYR A 334 -5.76 -28.98 7.27
CA TYR A 334 -4.46 -28.37 7.00
C TYR A 334 -3.66 -28.15 8.30
N ASN A 335 -2.51 -28.84 8.43
CA ASN A 335 -1.61 -28.73 9.58
C ASN A 335 -0.22 -28.25 9.12
N PRO A 336 0.02 -26.93 9.05
CA PRO A 336 1.27 -26.37 8.52
C PRO A 336 2.45 -26.66 9.45
N SER A 337 3.59 -26.99 8.86
CA SER A 337 4.88 -27.18 9.56
C SER A 337 6.01 -26.30 9.01
N ASN A 338 5.69 -25.45 8.03
CA ASN A 338 6.58 -24.47 7.42
C ASN A 338 7.18 -23.52 8.47
N LYS A 339 8.44 -23.14 8.28
CA LYS A 339 9.18 -22.30 9.23
C LYS A 339 9.32 -20.87 8.74
N VAL A 340 9.32 -19.95 9.68
CA VAL A 340 9.74 -18.56 9.50
C VAL A 340 11.16 -18.57 8.92
N SER A 341 11.41 -17.73 7.91
CA SER A 341 12.72 -17.66 7.24
C SER A 341 13.79 -17.09 8.17
N GLU A 342 15.04 -17.44 7.90
CA GLU A 342 16.19 -16.73 8.49
C GLU A 342 16.38 -15.38 7.78
N CYS A 343 16.80 -14.35 8.52
CA CYS A 343 17.06 -13.06 7.89
C CYS A 343 18.35 -13.11 7.06
N PRO A 344 18.37 -12.53 5.85
CA PRO A 344 19.58 -12.46 5.04
C PRO A 344 20.69 -11.72 5.77
N ALA A 345 21.92 -12.22 5.66
CA ALA A 345 23.11 -11.54 6.14
C ALA A 345 23.43 -10.33 5.25
N ILE A 346 24.15 -9.35 5.81
CA ILE A 346 24.71 -8.24 5.03
C ILE A 346 25.68 -8.80 3.98
N SER A 347 25.53 -8.35 2.74
CA SER A 347 26.38 -8.73 1.61
C SER A 347 26.53 -7.56 0.64
N ASP A 348 27.17 -7.77 -0.51
CA ASP A 348 27.25 -6.75 -1.55
C ASP A 348 25.91 -6.45 -2.21
N ASN A 349 25.02 -7.44 -2.26
CA ASN A 349 23.69 -7.30 -2.83
C ASN A 349 22.61 -6.97 -1.78
N TRP A 350 22.93 -7.09 -0.49
CA TRP A 350 21.96 -6.88 0.60
C TRP A 350 22.52 -5.98 1.71
N LYS A 351 21.95 -4.78 1.85
CA LYS A 351 22.45 -3.71 2.76
C LYS A 351 21.46 -3.39 3.88
N VAL A 352 20.75 -4.40 4.39
CA VAL A 352 19.72 -4.24 5.43
C VAL A 352 19.92 -5.23 6.58
N SER A 353 20.11 -4.70 7.79
CA SER A 353 20.17 -5.47 9.03
C SER A 353 18.76 -5.87 9.51
N THR A 354 18.68 -6.62 10.60
CA THR A 354 17.40 -7.03 11.19
C THR A 354 16.71 -5.93 12.01
N ALA A 355 17.45 -4.91 12.45
CA ALA A 355 16.85 -3.78 13.16
C ALA A 355 16.03 -2.93 12.19
N LEU A 356 14.84 -2.52 12.62
CA LEU A 356 13.92 -1.72 11.82
C LEU A 356 13.89 -0.27 12.30
N PRO A 357 13.55 0.69 11.42
CA PRO A 357 13.19 2.03 11.85
C PRO A 357 12.18 2.00 13.00
N PRO A 358 12.32 2.88 14.01
CA PRO A 358 11.30 3.03 15.04
C PRO A 358 9.97 3.49 14.42
N ALA A 359 8.88 3.25 15.15
CA ALA A 359 7.57 3.70 14.70
C ALA A 359 7.51 5.24 14.67
N PRO A 360 6.98 5.87 13.63
CA PRO A 360 6.87 7.32 13.56
C PRO A 360 6.04 7.90 14.71
N SER A 361 6.49 9.02 15.28
CA SER A 361 5.80 9.73 16.36
C SER A 361 5.67 11.23 16.09
N ALA A 362 4.43 11.68 15.85
CA ALA A 362 4.13 13.09 15.60
C ALA A 362 4.42 13.97 16.83
N ASP A 363 4.25 13.43 18.04
CA ASP A 363 4.51 14.16 19.29
C ASP A 363 6.01 14.38 19.50
N VAL A 364 6.84 13.38 19.18
CA VAL A 364 8.31 13.51 19.23
C VAL A 364 8.78 14.56 18.22
N CYS A 365 8.27 14.52 16.98
CA CYS A 365 8.63 15.48 15.93
C CYS A 365 8.16 16.90 16.28
N SER A 366 6.93 17.05 16.76
CA SER A 366 6.39 18.35 17.19
C SER A 366 7.15 18.94 18.38
N CYS A 367 7.52 18.11 19.36
CA CYS A 367 8.36 18.53 20.48
C CYS A 367 9.74 18.99 20.02
N MET A 368 10.37 18.22 19.11
CA MET A 368 11.66 18.55 18.51
C MET A 368 11.59 19.90 17.80
N MET A 369 10.59 20.11 16.94
CA MET A 369 10.36 21.37 16.25
C MET A 369 10.15 22.54 17.22
N GLY A 370 9.42 22.32 18.32
CA GLY A 370 9.21 23.31 19.37
C GLY A 370 10.48 23.70 20.14
N SER A 371 11.57 22.92 20.02
CA SER A 371 12.84 23.17 20.70
C SER A 371 13.88 23.93 19.86
N LEU A 372 13.60 24.16 18.57
CA LEU A 372 14.59 24.73 17.65
C LEU A 372 14.75 26.25 17.84
N ASN A 373 16.01 26.70 17.83
CA ASN A 373 16.37 28.12 17.75
C ASN A 373 16.54 28.61 16.32
N CYS A 374 16.67 27.70 15.35
CA CYS A 374 16.74 27.98 13.92
C CYS A 374 15.98 26.89 13.17
N GLY A 375 15.20 27.25 12.16
CA GLY A 375 14.51 26.28 11.32
C GLY A 375 13.86 26.93 10.10
N LEU A 376 13.13 26.11 9.33
CA LEU A 376 12.33 26.61 8.22
C LEU A 376 11.19 27.48 8.74
N SER A 377 10.88 28.55 8.03
CA SER A 377 9.75 29.41 8.37
C SER A 377 8.42 28.72 7.99
N SER A 378 7.30 29.30 8.44
CA SER A 378 5.97 28.87 8.00
C SER A 378 5.65 29.21 6.54
N SER A 379 6.47 30.04 5.87
CA SER A 379 6.32 30.38 4.45
C SER A 379 7.05 29.41 3.52
N PHE A 380 7.94 28.55 4.05
CA PHE A 380 8.58 27.50 3.28
C PHE A 380 7.54 26.59 2.63
N SER A 381 7.75 26.29 1.35
CA SER A 381 6.91 25.36 0.58
C SER A 381 7.75 24.23 0.02
N SER A 382 7.47 23.00 0.45
CA SER A 382 8.10 21.79 -0.12
C SER A 382 7.72 21.56 -1.59
N ASN A 383 6.65 22.19 -2.07
CA ASN A 383 6.22 22.13 -3.48
C ASN A 383 6.98 23.12 -4.36
N ASP A 384 7.69 24.09 -3.78
CA ASP A 384 8.58 24.98 -4.53
C ASP A 384 9.89 24.24 -4.82
N THR A 385 10.11 23.92 -6.10
CA THR A 385 11.29 23.15 -6.54
C THR A 385 12.60 23.89 -6.28
N SER A 386 12.61 25.22 -6.36
CA SER A 386 13.79 26.03 -6.09
C SER A 386 14.16 25.96 -4.61
N GLN A 387 13.18 26.19 -3.73
CA GLN A 387 13.39 26.13 -2.28
C GLN A 387 13.80 24.74 -1.80
N SER A 388 13.09 23.70 -2.26
CA SER A 388 13.38 22.30 -1.88
C SER A 388 14.76 21.86 -2.37
N THR A 389 15.19 22.27 -3.57
CA THR A 389 16.54 21.99 -4.09
C THR A 389 17.61 22.70 -3.28
N ALA A 390 17.43 24.00 -2.99
CA ALA A 390 18.37 24.79 -2.20
C ALA A 390 18.52 24.24 -0.77
N LEU A 391 17.40 23.87 -0.15
CA LEU A 391 17.36 23.22 1.16
C LEU A 391 18.10 21.87 1.15
N GLY A 392 17.81 21.00 0.18
CA GLY A 392 18.46 19.69 0.07
C GLY A 392 19.98 19.78 -0.10
N LYS A 393 20.46 20.70 -0.96
CA LYS A 393 21.90 20.97 -1.12
C LYS A 393 22.53 21.45 0.17
N SER A 394 21.91 22.43 0.83
CA SER A 394 22.43 23.00 2.07
C SER A 394 22.46 21.98 3.20
N ALA A 395 21.40 21.18 3.36
CA ALA A 395 21.34 20.09 4.34
C ALA A 395 22.44 19.05 4.09
N SER A 396 22.67 18.68 2.82
CA SER A 396 23.75 17.75 2.46
C SER A 396 25.14 18.30 2.81
N VAL A 397 25.39 19.59 2.56
CA VAL A 397 26.67 20.23 2.92
C VAL A 397 26.85 20.27 4.43
N ILE A 398 25.82 20.68 5.17
CA ILE A 398 25.85 20.73 6.63
C ILE A 398 26.16 19.35 7.21
N CYS A 399 25.49 18.29 6.75
CA CYS A 399 25.74 16.93 7.23
C CYS A 399 27.09 16.35 6.81
N GLY A 400 27.79 16.98 5.86
CA GLY A 400 29.20 16.69 5.56
C GLY A 400 30.18 17.37 6.53
N LEU A 401 29.75 18.43 7.23
CA LEU A 401 30.56 19.24 8.14
C LEU A 401 30.30 18.92 9.62
N ILE A 402 29.09 18.50 9.96
CA ILE A 402 28.67 18.16 11.33
C ILE A 402 27.90 16.84 11.38
N SER A 403 27.73 16.28 12.57
CA SER A 403 26.93 15.06 12.76
C SER A 403 25.45 15.31 12.53
N CYS A 404 24.84 14.50 11.66
CA CYS A 404 23.39 14.45 11.43
C CYS A 404 22.75 13.13 11.89
N ASN A 405 23.44 12.35 12.74
CA ASN A 405 23.02 11.00 13.11
C ASN A 405 21.60 10.90 13.68
N ASP A 406 21.10 11.94 14.37
CA ASP A 406 19.76 11.93 14.94
C ASP A 406 18.63 12.01 13.90
N VAL A 407 18.91 12.45 12.67
CA VAL A 407 17.94 12.50 11.56
C VAL A 407 18.30 11.58 10.39
N SER A 408 19.47 10.95 10.45
CA SER A 408 19.97 10.02 9.44
C SER A 408 19.72 8.57 9.83
N TYR A 409 20.09 7.65 8.94
CA TYR A 409 20.03 6.21 9.16
C TYR A 409 21.18 5.50 8.45
N ASP A 410 21.50 4.29 8.93
CA ASP A 410 22.38 3.33 8.28
C ASP A 410 21.70 1.95 8.39
N THR A 411 21.04 1.52 7.31
CA THR A 411 20.27 0.27 7.29
C THR A 411 21.17 -0.95 7.41
N SER A 412 22.43 -0.87 6.98
CA SER A 412 23.39 -1.97 7.07
C SER A 412 23.83 -2.21 8.51
N LYS A 413 23.94 -1.13 9.30
CA LYS A 413 24.23 -1.21 10.74
C LYS A 413 22.99 -1.29 11.63
N GLY A 414 21.80 -1.08 11.07
CA GLY A 414 20.57 -1.07 11.84
C GLY A 414 20.43 0.15 12.75
N VAL A 415 21.04 1.27 12.36
CA VAL A 415 21.05 2.51 13.12
C VAL A 415 20.05 3.47 12.51
N TYR A 416 19.12 3.95 13.33
CA TYR A 416 18.11 4.93 12.93
C TYR A 416 18.12 6.06 13.96
N GLY A 417 18.33 7.28 13.48
CA GLY A 417 18.33 8.46 14.34
C GLY A 417 17.00 8.66 15.07
N THR A 418 17.07 9.28 16.25
CA THR A 418 15.93 9.56 17.11
C THR A 418 14.77 10.27 16.40
N TYR A 419 15.07 11.09 15.39
CA TYR A 419 14.14 11.89 14.60
C TYR A 419 14.13 11.50 13.11
N SER A 420 14.67 10.32 12.75
CA SER A 420 14.77 9.89 11.34
C SER A 420 13.40 9.66 10.68
N PHE A 421 12.36 9.45 11.50
CA PHE A 421 10.95 9.28 11.10
C PHE A 421 10.17 10.60 11.05
N CYS A 422 10.77 11.74 11.39
CA CYS A 422 10.14 13.02 11.13
C CYS A 422 10.15 13.30 9.62
N ASN A 423 9.22 14.13 9.14
CA ASN A 423 9.14 14.39 7.70
C ASN A 423 10.38 15.17 7.21
N SER A 424 10.54 15.28 5.89
CA SER A 424 11.73 15.91 5.28
C SER A 424 11.94 17.36 5.73
N THR A 425 10.86 18.13 5.89
CA THR A 425 10.87 19.52 6.36
C THR A 425 11.36 19.62 7.81
N GLU A 426 10.85 18.76 8.68
CA GLU A 426 11.22 18.72 10.10
C GLU A 426 12.68 18.30 10.29
N ARG A 427 13.12 17.25 9.59
CA ARG A 427 14.53 16.80 9.61
C ARG A 427 15.46 17.89 9.09
N SER A 428 15.08 18.59 8.03
CA SER A 428 15.89 19.69 7.51
C SER A 428 15.98 20.88 8.48
N SER A 429 14.88 21.19 9.18
CA SER A 429 14.89 22.20 10.24
C SER A 429 15.79 21.80 11.41
N TRP A 430 15.80 20.52 11.78
CA TRP A 430 16.75 20.00 12.76
C TRP A 430 18.21 20.18 12.32
N ILE A 431 18.52 19.89 11.05
CA ILE A 431 19.88 20.05 10.48
C ILE A 431 20.32 21.52 10.53
N LEU A 432 19.43 22.44 10.15
CA LEU A 432 19.67 23.88 10.24
C LEU A 432 19.94 24.33 11.67
N ASN A 433 19.13 23.87 12.62
CA ASN A 433 19.33 24.15 14.03
C ASN A 433 20.67 23.62 14.55
N ALA A 434 21.04 22.39 14.19
CA ALA A 434 22.31 21.79 14.57
C ALA A 434 23.51 22.61 14.05
N ASN A 435 23.44 23.09 12.80
CA ASN A 435 24.44 24.00 12.25
C ASN A 435 24.50 25.34 13.00
N TYR A 436 23.33 25.95 13.24
CA TYR A 436 23.24 27.23 13.96
C TYR A 436 23.85 27.15 15.36
N LEU A 437 23.57 26.08 16.11
CA LEU A 437 24.15 25.83 17.42
C LEU A 437 25.65 25.55 17.35
N ASN A 438 26.11 24.76 16.37
CA ASN A 438 27.53 24.49 16.15
C ASN A 438 28.32 25.77 15.84
N GLN A 439 27.71 26.72 15.14
CA GLN A 439 28.26 28.04 14.85
C GLN A 439 27.98 29.10 15.94
N LYS A 440 27.57 28.67 17.14
CA LYS A 440 27.33 29.54 18.31
C LYS A 440 26.32 30.67 18.03
N GLY A 441 25.32 30.40 17.20
CA GLY A 441 24.25 31.35 16.88
C GLY A 441 24.65 32.49 15.94
N ALA A 442 25.66 32.29 15.09
CA ALA A 442 26.01 33.27 14.06
C ALA A 442 24.82 33.55 13.12
N SER A 443 24.59 34.83 12.80
CA SER A 443 23.41 35.27 12.04
C SER A 443 23.27 34.58 10.68
N GLY A 444 24.37 34.32 9.98
CA GLY A 444 24.38 33.61 8.69
C GLY A 444 24.22 32.09 8.80
N ALA A 445 24.36 31.49 10.00
CA ALA A 445 24.31 30.03 10.16
C ALA A 445 22.89 29.44 10.05
N CYS A 446 21.87 30.29 10.12
CA CYS A 446 20.47 29.92 9.90
C CYS A 446 19.97 30.28 8.49
N THR A 447 20.78 30.92 7.65
CA THR A 447 20.34 31.44 6.35
C THR A 447 20.69 30.46 5.24
N ILE A 448 19.70 30.19 4.38
CA ILE A 448 19.89 29.52 3.09
C ILE A 448 19.38 30.49 2.02
N GLU A 449 20.17 30.69 0.97
CA GLU A 449 19.76 31.50 -0.18
C GLU A 449 18.48 30.95 -0.79
N ASP A 450 17.53 31.83 -1.09
CA ASP A 450 16.20 31.51 -1.62
C ASP A 450 15.32 30.60 -0.74
N VAL A 451 15.65 30.38 0.54
CA VAL A 451 14.83 29.58 1.45
C VAL A 451 14.50 30.38 2.71
N ASP A 452 13.21 30.52 2.96
CA ASP A 452 12.73 31.24 4.13
C ASP A 452 13.03 30.46 5.42
N THR A 453 13.84 31.07 6.27
CA THR A 453 14.29 30.51 7.55
C THR A 453 13.96 31.49 8.68
N VAL A 454 13.86 30.96 9.90
CA VAL A 454 13.53 31.76 11.07
C VAL A 454 14.43 31.42 12.25
N VAL A 455 14.95 32.47 12.90
CA VAL A 455 15.65 32.37 14.18
C VAL A 455 14.67 32.66 15.31
N THR A 456 14.55 31.74 16.25
CA THR A 456 13.65 31.81 17.41
C THR A 456 14.44 32.00 18.69
N SER A 457 14.26 33.15 19.35
CA SER A 457 14.98 33.49 20.58
C SER A 457 14.48 32.71 21.80
N ASN A 458 13.19 32.37 21.84
CA ASN A 458 12.55 31.65 22.95
C ASN A 458 11.77 30.43 22.42
N PRO A 459 12.43 29.28 22.23
CA PRO A 459 11.77 28.04 21.84
C PRO A 459 10.69 27.65 22.85
N LYS A 460 9.62 27.00 22.38
CA LYS A 460 8.51 26.53 23.22
C LYS A 460 8.94 25.39 24.16
N THR A 461 9.90 24.59 23.70
CA THR A 461 10.46 23.46 24.45
C THR A 461 11.90 23.77 24.84
N SER A 462 12.22 23.72 26.14
CA SER A 462 13.53 24.12 26.66
C SER A 462 14.65 23.11 26.42
N SER A 463 14.33 21.84 26.11
CA SER A 463 15.33 20.78 25.92
C SER A 463 14.87 19.74 24.91
N MET A 464 15.53 19.70 23.74
CA MET A 464 15.32 18.69 22.70
C MET A 464 15.48 17.25 23.22
N SER A 465 16.44 17.01 24.11
CA SER A 465 16.67 15.67 24.71
C SER A 465 15.47 15.12 25.50
N SER A 466 14.56 15.99 25.95
CA SER A 466 13.33 15.57 26.62
C SER A 466 12.30 15.00 25.65
N CYS A 467 12.31 15.44 24.38
CA CYS A 467 11.41 14.98 23.34
C CYS A 467 11.61 13.51 22.98
N ALA A 468 12.86 13.02 23.01
CA ALA A 468 13.19 11.62 22.77
C ALA A 468 12.58 10.65 23.80
N LYS A 469 12.14 11.17 24.96
CA LYS A 469 11.54 10.37 26.05
C LYS A 469 10.02 10.27 25.96
N ILE A 470 9.40 10.92 24.97
CA ILE A 470 7.96 10.83 24.75
C ILE A 470 7.62 9.39 24.33
N THR A 471 6.67 8.78 25.05
CA THR A 471 6.28 7.37 24.85
C THR A 471 4.93 7.20 24.16
N THR A 472 4.33 8.29 23.65
CA THR A 472 3.05 8.22 22.95
C THR A 472 3.19 7.40 21.68
N ASN A 473 2.31 6.41 21.54
CA ASN A 473 2.32 5.52 20.39
C ASN A 473 1.40 6.07 19.29
N SER A 474 1.95 6.88 18.40
CA SER A 474 1.21 7.43 17.25
C SER A 474 0.74 6.36 16.27
N VAL A 475 1.19 5.10 16.39
CA VAL A 475 0.63 3.97 15.61
C VAL A 475 -0.77 3.60 16.10
N LEU A 476 -1.13 3.85 17.36
CA LEU A 476 -2.45 3.48 17.90
C LEU A 476 -3.50 4.60 17.78
N THR A 477 -3.08 5.82 17.47
CA THR A 477 -4.00 6.97 17.35
C THR A 477 -4.77 6.93 16.03
N ASN A 478 -6.09 7.15 16.09
CA ASN A 478 -6.90 7.24 14.88
C ASN A 478 -6.64 8.58 14.17
N PRO A 479 -6.41 8.58 12.84
CA PRO A 479 -6.16 9.77 12.02
C PRO A 479 -7.16 10.92 12.18
N GLY A 480 -8.42 10.63 12.51
CA GLY A 480 -9.51 11.61 12.67
C GLY A 480 -9.75 12.09 14.10
N SER A 481 -8.96 11.65 15.09
CA SER A 481 -9.13 12.02 16.51
C SER A 481 -8.39 13.29 16.92
N THR A 482 -7.77 14.02 15.99
CA THR A 482 -7.19 15.35 16.27
C THR A 482 -8.29 16.41 16.31
N GLY A 483 -9.11 16.33 17.36
CA GLY A 483 -10.04 17.35 17.80
C GLY A 483 -9.82 17.63 19.28
N SER A 484 -9.29 18.82 19.58
CA SER A 484 -9.27 19.45 20.91
C SER A 484 -8.37 18.83 21.99
N THR A 485 -7.08 19.19 21.99
CA THR A 485 -6.34 19.35 23.27
C THR A 485 -6.82 20.64 23.94
N GLY A 486 -8.00 20.58 24.54
CA GLY A 486 -8.51 21.55 25.50
C GLY A 486 -8.20 21.07 26.91
N SER A 487 -7.41 21.87 27.63
CA SER A 487 -7.02 21.77 29.03
C SER A 487 -8.04 21.06 29.95
N THR A 488 -7.56 20.10 30.74
CA THR A 488 -8.26 19.54 31.90
C THR A 488 -8.44 20.61 32.98
N GLY A 489 -9.67 21.09 33.12
CA GLY A 489 -10.14 21.92 34.24
C GLY A 489 -11.37 21.29 34.89
N THR A 490 -11.26 21.10 36.21
CA THR A 490 -12.16 20.41 37.15
C THR A 490 -13.61 20.90 37.23
N ASN A 491 -14.53 19.94 37.44
CA ASN A 491 -15.80 19.93 38.17
C ASN A 491 -16.80 21.11 38.09
N GLY A 492 -18.04 20.78 37.70
CA GLY A 492 -19.23 21.58 37.98
C GLY A 492 -20.51 20.91 37.48
N THR A 493 -21.22 20.22 38.36
CA THR A 493 -22.54 19.60 38.14
C THR A 493 -23.63 20.68 38.03
N SER A 494 -24.47 20.66 36.99
CA SER A 494 -25.88 21.08 37.09
C SER A 494 -26.69 20.68 35.85
N SER A 495 -27.79 20.00 36.10
CA SER A 495 -28.91 19.71 35.20
C SER A 495 -29.69 20.97 34.79
N SER A 496 -30.17 21.05 33.54
CA SER A 496 -31.62 21.14 33.19
C SER A 496 -31.88 21.65 31.77
N THR A 497 -32.81 20.96 31.09
CA THR A 497 -33.84 21.42 30.14
C THR A 497 -33.43 22.18 28.87
N GLY A 498 -33.88 21.65 27.73
CA GLY A 498 -33.53 22.14 26.41
C GLY A 498 -34.45 23.21 25.83
N THR A 499 -34.11 23.59 24.61
CA THR A 499 -35.03 24.02 23.54
C THR A 499 -34.25 23.99 22.23
N THR A 500 -34.98 23.59 21.19
CA THR A 500 -34.65 23.69 19.77
C THR A 500 -34.33 25.12 19.36
N ASP A 501 -33.33 25.32 18.49
CA ASP A 501 -33.48 26.25 17.36
C ASP A 501 -32.48 26.00 16.23
N LYS A 502 -33.02 26.05 15.01
CA LYS A 502 -32.33 25.99 13.73
C LYS A 502 -31.64 27.32 13.46
N SER A 503 -30.41 27.29 12.93
CA SER A 503 -29.92 28.37 12.07
C SER A 503 -28.88 27.85 11.08
N SER A 504 -29.28 27.88 9.81
CA SER A 504 -28.45 27.69 8.64
C SER A 504 -27.56 28.91 8.41
N SER A 505 -26.24 28.72 8.27
CA SER A 505 -25.37 29.72 7.65
C SER A 505 -24.62 29.09 6.48
N GLN A 506 -25.05 29.45 5.28
CA GLN A 506 -24.31 29.25 4.05
C GLN A 506 -23.03 30.10 4.10
N LYS A 507 -21.88 29.50 3.80
CA LYS A 507 -20.68 30.24 3.39
C LYS A 507 -20.33 29.85 1.96
N SER A 508 -20.41 30.85 1.09
CA SER A 508 -19.99 30.81 -0.31
C SER A 508 -18.52 30.39 -0.43
N PHE A 509 -18.26 29.41 -1.27
CA PHE A 509 -16.93 29.13 -1.82
C PHE A 509 -16.84 29.74 -3.21
N THR A 510 -16.05 30.81 -3.34
CA THR A 510 -15.57 31.31 -4.62
C THR A 510 -14.44 30.42 -5.12
N LEU A 511 -14.70 29.66 -6.19
CA LEU A 511 -13.68 29.01 -7.01
C LEU A 511 -12.94 30.08 -7.81
N ASN A 512 -11.61 30.08 -7.73
CA ASN A 512 -10.77 30.64 -8.79
C ASN A 512 -9.95 29.52 -9.41
N THR A 513 -10.37 29.15 -10.61
CA THR A 513 -9.63 28.40 -11.62
C THR A 513 -8.44 29.21 -12.11
N ILE A 514 -7.25 28.61 -12.22
CA ILE A 514 -6.26 28.87 -13.29
C ILE A 514 -5.39 27.61 -13.43
N SER A 515 -5.48 26.98 -14.60
CA SER A 515 -4.55 25.99 -15.14
C SER A 515 -3.25 26.66 -15.59
N PHE A 516 -2.10 25.96 -15.52
CA PHE A 516 -1.33 25.53 -16.71
C PHE A 516 -0.09 24.69 -16.34
N PHE A 517 0.23 23.78 -17.27
CA PHE A 517 1.22 22.71 -17.28
C PHE A 517 2.70 23.15 -17.34
N ALA A 518 3.59 22.29 -16.86
CA ALA A 518 4.81 21.89 -17.57
C ALA A 518 5.26 20.48 -17.10
N ILE A 519 4.97 19.47 -17.92
CA ILE A 519 5.54 18.12 -17.80
C ILE A 519 6.80 18.10 -18.67
N ILE A 520 7.95 17.86 -18.07
CA ILE A 520 9.17 17.47 -18.80
C ILE A 520 9.39 15.99 -18.54
N LEU A 521 9.06 15.18 -19.55
CA LEU A 521 9.60 13.84 -19.70
C LEU A 521 11.11 13.94 -19.94
N PHE A 522 11.91 13.27 -19.10
CA PHE A 522 13.20 12.77 -19.56
C PHE A 522 13.11 11.25 -19.69
N ALA A 523 12.91 10.83 -20.93
CA ALA A 523 13.29 9.51 -21.38
C ALA A 523 14.82 9.42 -21.42
N CYS A 524 15.38 8.39 -20.82
CA CYS A 524 16.69 7.87 -21.23
C CYS A 524 16.65 6.36 -21.09
N GLY A 525 16.50 5.69 -22.23
CA GLY A 525 16.72 4.26 -22.35
C GLY A 525 18.18 3.96 -22.61
N ILE A 526 18.66 2.83 -22.09
CA ILE A 526 19.83 2.05 -22.50
C ILE A 526 19.48 0.60 -22.09
N THR A 527 18.95 -0.29 -22.96
CA THR A 527 19.70 -1.29 -23.76
C THR A 527 20.81 -1.95 -22.92
N ILE A 528 20.74 -3.17 -22.39
CA ILE A 528 20.26 -4.48 -22.85
C ILE A 528 19.75 -5.23 -21.62
#